data_AF-A0AAD5RD54-F1
#
_entry.id   AF-A0AAD5RD54-F1
#
_cell.length_a   1.000
_cell.length_b   1.000
_cell.length_c   1.000
_cell.angle_alpha   90.00
_cell.angle_beta   90.00
_cell.angle_gamma   90.00
#
_symmetry.space_group_name_H-M   'P 1'
#
loop_
_entity.id
_entity.type
_entity.pdbx_description
1 polymer ?
#
loop_
_entity_poly.entity_id
_entity_poly.type
_entity_poly.pdbx_seq_one_letter_code
_entity_poly.pdbx_strand_id
1 'polypeptide(L)'
;MLDRSGGKTKRKLGYMRSFERPSPKKTSLEEKDVASRADLPIHHVGYQVMESIHNNDTIILVGETGCGKSTQVPQYCVRMGLAKNGRVGVTQPRRLAAISLANRVATEMNTSVGEEVGYHVRFEKKISATTQIAYLTDGILLREAIHDPLLREYSTVIVDEAHERSLHTDILLNQIGLLPMQEWRIEENAGEAARKINLAWATIRLQKGRLVLRIVRS
;
A
#
# COMPACT_ATOMS: atom_id res chain seq x y z
N MET A 1 -30.13 -7.46 17.17
CA MET A 1 -29.63 -6.73 15.99
C MET A 1 -28.85 -5.52 16.50
N LEU A 2 -27.54 -5.63 16.65
CA LEU A 2 -26.69 -4.52 17.09
C LEU A 2 -25.94 -3.98 15.87
N ASP A 3 -26.19 -2.70 15.60
CA ASP A 3 -25.55 -1.89 14.57
C ASP A 3 -24.03 -1.82 14.79
N ARG A 4 -23.26 -2.43 13.87
CA ARG A 4 -21.78 -2.43 13.83
C ARG A 4 -21.19 -1.27 13.03
N SER A 5 -21.97 -0.25 12.64
CA SER A 5 -21.50 0.84 11.75
C SER A 5 -20.68 1.95 12.44
N GLY A 6 -20.71 2.07 13.77
CA GLY A 6 -20.13 3.20 14.51
C GLY A 6 -18.60 3.33 14.47
N GLY A 7 -17.86 2.24 14.22
CA GLY A 7 -16.39 2.24 14.20
C GLY A 7 -15.77 2.84 12.93
N LYS A 8 -16.44 2.72 11.78
CA LYS A 8 -15.95 3.23 10.49
C LYS A 8 -16.14 4.75 10.36
N THR A 9 -17.17 5.30 10.99
CA THR A 9 -17.56 6.72 10.87
C THR A 9 -16.64 7.66 11.64
N LYS A 10 -16.11 7.28 12.82
CA LYS A 10 -15.18 8.14 13.58
C LYS A 10 -13.80 8.25 12.95
N ARG A 11 -13.30 7.18 12.31
CA ARG A 11 -12.03 7.21 11.55
C ARG A 11 -12.13 8.11 10.31
N LYS A 12 -13.32 8.15 9.66
CA LYS A 12 -13.64 8.98 8.49
C LYS A 12 -13.19 10.43 8.66
N LEU A 13 -13.38 11.04 9.84
CA LEU A 13 -13.11 12.47 10.03
C LEU A 13 -11.63 12.83 10.30
N GLY A 14 -10.83 11.89 10.80
CA GLY A 14 -9.48 12.17 11.31
C GLY A 14 -8.44 12.39 10.21
N TYR A 15 -8.33 11.45 9.26
CA TYR A 15 -7.39 11.55 8.15
C TYR A 15 -7.86 12.48 7.03
N MET A 16 -9.17 12.73 6.94
CA MET A 16 -9.74 13.69 5.99
C MET A 16 -9.37 15.14 6.35
N ARG A 17 -9.23 15.47 7.64
CA ARG A 17 -8.74 16.79 8.09
C ARG A 17 -7.23 16.98 7.84
N SER A 18 -6.44 15.93 7.91
CA SER A 18 -4.98 16.00 7.69
C SER A 18 -4.56 15.99 6.21
N PHE A 19 -5.52 15.97 5.28
CA PHE A 19 -5.26 16.09 3.84
C PHE A 19 -5.15 17.55 3.37
N GLU A 20 -5.22 18.53 4.29
CA GLU A 20 -4.83 19.90 3.99
C GLU A 20 -3.40 19.93 3.43
N ARG A 21 -3.23 20.69 2.33
CA ARG A 21 -1.95 20.83 1.64
C ARG A 21 -0.86 21.19 2.66
N PRO A 22 0.30 20.52 2.67
CA PRO A 22 1.37 20.93 3.56
C PRO A 22 1.75 22.39 3.25
N SER A 23 1.70 23.25 4.27
CA SER A 23 2.24 24.60 4.20
C SER A 23 3.76 24.52 4.10
N PRO A 24 4.41 25.16 3.10
CA PRO A 24 5.84 25.00 2.90
C PRO A 24 6.62 25.69 4.02
N LYS A 25 7.34 24.90 4.83
CA LYS A 25 8.47 25.40 5.64
C LYS A 25 9.73 25.24 4.80
N LYS A 26 10.51 26.32 4.71
CA LYS A 26 11.45 26.61 3.61
C LYS A 26 12.90 26.20 3.92
N THR A 27 13.54 25.45 3.01
CA THR A 27 14.96 25.62 2.63
C THR A 27 15.20 25.35 1.14
N SER A 28 16.19 26.02 0.54
CA SER A 28 16.35 26.26 -0.92
C SER A 28 16.65 25.05 -1.81
N LEU A 29 16.98 23.88 -1.25
CA LEU A 29 17.17 22.63 -2.00
C LEU A 29 15.87 21.80 -2.08
N GLU A 30 14.92 22.04 -1.16
CA GLU A 30 13.64 21.32 -1.07
C GLU A 30 12.63 21.80 -2.14
N GLU A 31 12.85 22.98 -2.73
CA GLU A 31 11.90 23.61 -3.67
C GLU A 31 11.73 22.82 -4.97
N LYS A 32 12.76 22.12 -5.47
CA LYS A 32 12.64 21.31 -6.70
C LYS A 32 11.88 20.00 -6.48
N ASP A 33 12.11 19.33 -5.36
CA ASP A 33 11.48 18.04 -5.07
C ASP A 33 10.03 18.19 -4.61
N VAL A 34 9.72 19.22 -3.81
CA VAL A 34 8.33 19.49 -3.36
C VAL A 34 7.45 19.98 -4.51
N ALA A 35 7.98 20.80 -5.43
CA ALA A 35 7.28 21.18 -6.65
C ALA A 35 6.94 19.96 -7.52
N SER A 36 7.87 18.99 -7.63
CA SER A 36 7.64 17.75 -8.39
C SER A 36 6.56 16.84 -7.79
N ARG A 37 6.35 16.89 -6.47
CA ARG A 37 5.29 16.12 -5.78
C ARG A 37 3.92 16.71 -6.09
N ALA A 38 3.75 18.02 -5.96
CA ALA A 38 2.45 18.67 -6.15
C ALA A 38 1.85 18.47 -7.56
N ASP A 39 2.67 18.12 -8.54
CA ASP A 39 2.30 17.96 -9.96
C ASP A 39 2.04 16.50 -10.38
N LEU A 40 2.21 15.50 -9.49
CA LEU A 40 1.89 14.12 -9.85
C LEU A 40 0.36 13.97 -9.98
N PRO A 41 -0.14 13.41 -11.11
CA PRO A 41 -1.57 13.26 -11.36
C PRO A 41 -2.36 12.57 -10.24
N ILE A 42 -1.73 11.66 -9.48
CA ILE A 42 -2.41 10.97 -8.37
C ILE A 42 -2.81 11.91 -7.23
N HIS A 43 -2.16 13.05 -7.04
CA HIS A 43 -2.55 13.98 -5.97
C HIS A 43 -3.94 14.57 -6.18
N HIS A 44 -4.36 14.80 -7.42
CA HIS A 44 -5.70 15.31 -7.74
C HIS A 44 -6.82 14.35 -7.33
N VAL A 45 -6.50 13.06 -7.22
CA VAL A 45 -7.44 11.98 -6.89
C VAL A 45 -7.10 11.31 -5.55
N GLY A 46 -6.13 11.83 -4.80
CA GLY A 46 -5.61 11.17 -3.60
C GLY A 46 -6.70 10.95 -2.54
N TYR A 47 -7.62 11.90 -2.39
CA TYR A 47 -8.79 11.73 -1.53
C TYR A 47 -9.67 10.55 -1.97
N GLN A 48 -9.98 10.45 -3.26
CA GLN A 48 -10.81 9.36 -3.80
C GLN A 48 -10.12 8.01 -3.61
N VAL A 49 -8.79 7.96 -3.76
CA VAL A 49 -8.00 6.76 -3.49
C VAL A 49 -8.11 6.36 -2.02
N MET A 50 -7.89 7.30 -1.08
CA MET A 50 -7.99 7.03 0.35
C MET A 50 -9.40 6.60 0.78
N GLU A 51 -10.43 7.25 0.26
CA GLU A 51 -11.83 6.86 0.51
C GLU A 51 -12.12 5.44 -0.01
N SER A 52 -11.56 5.10 -1.17
CA SER A 52 -11.72 3.76 -1.75
C SER A 52 -11.00 2.69 -0.95
N ILE A 53 -9.79 2.96 -0.47
CA ILE A 53 -9.04 2.08 0.43
C ILE A 53 -9.81 1.88 1.75
N HIS A 54 -10.43 2.93 2.29
CA HIS A 54 -11.17 2.83 3.56
C HIS A 54 -12.47 2.02 3.43
N ASN A 55 -13.14 2.13 2.29
CA ASN A 55 -14.46 1.54 2.10
C ASN A 55 -14.44 0.11 1.54
N ASN A 56 -13.32 -0.33 0.96
CA ASN A 56 -13.22 -1.63 0.30
C ASN A 56 -12.00 -2.38 0.83
N ASP A 57 -12.20 -3.67 1.06
CA ASP A 57 -11.10 -4.56 1.47
C ASP A 57 -10.16 -4.84 0.31
N THR A 58 -10.67 -4.74 -0.93
CA THR A 58 -9.90 -4.91 -2.15
C THR A 58 -10.18 -3.80 -3.16
N ILE A 59 -9.15 -3.18 -3.73
CA ILE A 59 -9.29 -2.17 -4.81
C ILE A 59 -8.36 -2.45 -5.99
N ILE A 60 -8.77 -2.11 -7.22
CA ILE A 60 -7.86 -2.02 -8.38
C ILE A 60 -7.69 -0.55 -8.73
N LEU A 61 -6.45 -0.06 -8.59
CA LEU A 61 -6.08 1.29 -9.01
C LEU A 61 -5.39 1.27 -10.37
N VAL A 62 -5.91 2.06 -11.32
CA VAL A 62 -5.37 2.21 -12.68
C VAL A 62 -5.09 3.68 -13.01
N GLY A 63 -3.84 4.02 -13.36
CA GLY A 63 -3.38 5.32 -13.87
C GLY A 63 -2.01 5.21 -14.55
N GLU A 64 -1.59 6.16 -15.40
CA GLU A 64 -0.38 6.02 -16.24
C GLU A 64 0.95 5.86 -15.47
N THR A 65 1.99 5.31 -16.11
CA THR A 65 3.36 5.31 -15.56
C THR A 65 3.80 6.76 -15.33
N GLY A 66 4.49 7.01 -14.21
CA GLY A 66 4.84 8.37 -13.81
C GLY A 66 3.71 9.14 -13.10
N CYS A 67 2.51 8.57 -12.95
CA CYS A 67 1.44 9.27 -12.21
C CYS A 67 1.62 9.27 -10.68
N GLY A 68 2.60 8.52 -10.16
CA GLY A 68 2.98 8.56 -8.74
C GLY A 68 2.43 7.45 -7.83
N LYS A 69 1.82 6.36 -8.34
CA LYS A 69 1.15 5.40 -7.43
C LYS A 69 2.11 4.63 -6.55
N SER A 70 3.17 4.09 -7.15
CA SER A 70 4.18 3.28 -6.48
C SER A 70 4.90 4.05 -5.37
N THR A 71 4.85 5.40 -5.40
CA THR A 71 5.40 6.26 -4.35
C THR A 71 4.33 6.80 -3.40
N GLN A 72 3.18 7.28 -3.91
CA GLN A 72 2.19 8.00 -3.12
C GLN A 72 1.15 7.10 -2.42
N VAL A 73 0.71 6.00 -3.04
CA VAL A 73 -0.30 5.11 -2.43
C VAL A 73 0.18 4.53 -1.09
N PRO A 74 1.43 4.02 -0.97
CA PRO A 74 1.93 3.55 0.32
C PRO A 74 1.93 4.64 1.39
N GLN A 75 2.27 5.88 1.02
CA GLN A 75 2.24 7.03 1.92
C GLN A 75 0.81 7.40 2.33
N TYR A 76 -0.17 7.27 1.44
CA TYR A 76 -1.59 7.46 1.80
C TYR A 76 -2.03 6.42 2.83
N CYS A 77 -1.66 5.15 2.66
CA CYS A 77 -1.93 4.09 3.64
C CYS A 77 -1.34 4.42 5.02
N VAL A 78 -0.10 4.93 5.06
CA VAL A 78 0.52 5.40 6.31
C VAL A 78 -0.27 6.55 6.94
N ARG A 79 -0.64 7.59 6.16
CA ARG A 79 -1.43 8.74 6.65
C ARG A 79 -2.82 8.35 7.16
N MET A 80 -3.41 7.31 6.58
CA MET A 80 -4.67 6.72 7.05
C MET A 80 -4.50 5.92 8.35
N GLY A 81 -3.27 5.73 8.82
CA GLY A 81 -2.94 4.96 10.02
C GLY A 81 -2.96 3.46 9.81
N LEU A 82 -2.90 2.98 8.56
CA LEU A 82 -2.88 1.54 8.27
C LEU A 82 -1.59 0.89 8.77
N ALA A 83 -0.49 1.64 8.82
CA ALA A 83 0.79 1.15 9.32
C ALA A 83 0.86 0.90 10.85
N LYS A 84 -0.20 1.22 11.62
CA LYS A 84 -0.19 1.10 13.09
C LYS A 84 -0.23 -0.33 13.62
N ASN A 85 -0.84 -1.24 12.87
CA ASN A 85 -1.10 -2.63 13.30
C ASN A 85 -0.36 -3.67 12.44
N GLY A 86 0.54 -3.22 11.58
CA GLY A 86 1.24 -4.01 10.56
C GLY A 86 1.79 -3.07 9.49
N ARG A 87 2.75 -3.53 8.70
CA ARG A 87 3.40 -2.72 7.66
C ARG A 87 2.52 -2.60 6.41
N VAL A 88 2.81 -1.60 5.60
CA VAL A 88 2.36 -1.51 4.20
C VAL A 88 3.42 -2.19 3.34
N GLY A 89 3.13 -3.40 2.86
CA GLY A 89 4.01 -4.13 1.93
C GLY A 89 3.73 -3.70 0.49
N VAL A 90 4.77 -3.43 -0.30
CA VAL A 90 4.66 -3.06 -1.72
C VAL A 90 5.55 -3.99 -2.52
N THR A 91 4.98 -4.83 -3.38
CA THR A 91 5.79 -5.72 -4.21
C THR A 91 6.22 -5.08 -5.52
N GLN A 92 7.36 -5.51 -6.03
CA GLN A 92 7.90 -5.17 -7.34
C GLN A 92 8.47 -6.44 -7.98
N PRO A 93 8.30 -6.64 -9.30
CA PRO A 93 8.89 -7.80 -9.98
C PRO A 93 10.43 -7.75 -9.99
N ARG A 94 11.02 -6.54 -9.88
CA ARG A 94 12.47 -6.31 -10.04
C ARG A 94 13.11 -5.78 -8.77
N ARG A 95 14.24 -6.38 -8.38
CA ARG A 95 15.04 -5.98 -7.20
C ARG A 95 15.41 -4.49 -7.23
N LEU A 96 15.92 -4.01 -8.37
CA LEU A 96 16.37 -2.61 -8.48
C LEU A 96 15.19 -1.62 -8.39
N ALA A 97 14.00 -2.01 -8.83
CA ALA A 97 12.80 -1.19 -8.69
C ALA A 97 12.38 -1.06 -7.22
N ALA A 98 12.36 -2.18 -6.47
CA ALA A 98 12.06 -2.16 -5.03
C ALA A 98 13.05 -1.28 -4.25
N ILE A 99 14.36 -1.42 -4.51
CA ILE A 99 15.40 -0.61 -3.86
C ILE A 99 15.26 0.86 -4.23
N SER A 100 15.05 1.18 -5.51
CA SER A 100 14.92 2.56 -6.00
C SER A 100 13.70 3.25 -5.39
N LEU A 101 12.55 2.56 -5.35
CA LEU A 101 11.33 3.10 -4.76
C LEU A 101 11.46 3.28 -3.24
N ALA A 102 12.11 2.36 -2.53
CA ALA A 102 12.37 2.53 -1.10
C ALA A 102 13.24 3.76 -0.82
N ASN A 103 14.32 3.97 -1.58
CA ASN A 103 15.14 5.17 -1.45
C ASN A 103 14.34 6.44 -1.77
N ARG A 104 13.61 6.43 -2.88
CA ARG A 104 12.77 7.57 -3.30
C ARG A 104 11.76 7.94 -2.23
N VAL A 105 11.02 6.97 -1.70
CA VAL A 105 9.98 7.22 -0.68
C VAL A 105 10.58 7.56 0.68
N ALA A 106 11.74 7.01 1.03
CA ALA A 106 12.47 7.44 2.24
C ALA A 106 12.85 8.92 2.16
N THR A 107 13.41 9.36 1.02
CA THR A 107 13.63 10.80 0.76
C THR A 107 12.33 11.58 0.80
N GLU A 108 11.24 11.04 0.26
CA GLU A 108 9.95 11.73 0.29
C GLU A 108 9.39 11.92 1.71
N MET A 109 9.63 10.95 2.59
CA MET A 109 9.18 10.97 3.99
C MET A 109 10.20 11.58 4.96
N ASN A 110 11.31 12.14 4.46
CA ASN A 110 12.40 12.68 5.28
C ASN A 110 12.93 11.67 6.32
N THR A 111 13.12 10.41 5.90
CA THR A 111 13.64 9.31 6.72
C THR A 111 14.77 8.58 6.00
N SER A 112 15.53 7.75 6.70
CA SER A 112 16.55 6.89 6.10
C SER A 112 15.98 5.52 5.74
N VAL A 113 16.50 4.91 4.67
CA VAL A 113 16.12 3.52 4.34
C VAL A 113 16.56 2.57 5.46
N GLY A 114 15.62 1.78 5.97
CA GLY A 114 15.79 0.90 7.12
C GLY A 114 15.08 1.42 8.38
N GLU A 115 14.63 2.68 8.38
CA GLU A 115 13.78 3.27 9.43
C GLU A 115 12.31 3.12 9.04
N GLU A 116 11.55 4.20 8.82
CA GLU A 116 10.13 4.15 8.49
C GLU A 116 9.84 3.55 7.10
N VAL A 117 10.82 3.61 6.20
CA VAL A 117 10.75 3.03 4.85
C VAL A 117 11.91 2.06 4.67
N GLY A 118 11.63 0.87 4.14
CA GLY A 118 12.63 -0.18 3.98
C GLY A 118 12.40 -1.03 2.73
N TYR A 119 13.32 -1.96 2.48
CA TYR A 119 13.13 -2.99 1.45
C TYR A 119 13.64 -4.37 1.88
N HIS A 120 13.06 -5.41 1.29
CA HIS A 120 13.54 -6.78 1.41
C HIS A 120 13.52 -7.45 0.04
N VAL A 121 14.71 -7.74 -0.44
CA VAL A 121 14.97 -8.37 -1.73
C VAL A 121 15.88 -9.58 -1.50
N ARG A 122 16.05 -10.42 -2.52
CA ARG A 122 16.95 -11.56 -2.39
C ARG A 122 18.35 -11.11 -1.97
N PHE A 123 18.88 -11.73 -0.91
CA PHE A 123 20.20 -11.49 -0.31
C PHE A 123 20.37 -10.15 0.41
N GLU A 124 19.32 -9.33 0.54
CA GLU A 124 19.45 -8.03 1.18
C GLU A 124 18.14 -7.59 1.86
N LYS A 125 18.21 -7.33 3.16
CA LYS A 125 17.08 -6.89 3.98
C LYS A 125 17.46 -5.62 4.74
N LYS A 126 16.76 -4.52 4.45
CA LYS A 126 16.83 -3.24 5.15
C LYS A 126 15.45 -2.86 5.66
N ILE A 127 14.97 -3.61 6.65
CA ILE A 127 13.69 -3.40 7.34
C ILE A 127 13.97 -3.53 8.83
N SER A 128 13.36 -2.67 9.64
CA SER A 128 13.43 -2.69 11.10
C SER A 128 12.03 -2.82 11.73
N ALA A 129 11.97 -2.76 13.07
CA ALA A 129 10.71 -2.74 13.79
C ALA A 129 9.90 -1.46 13.56
N THR A 130 10.56 -0.35 13.20
CA THR A 130 9.89 0.94 12.95
C THR A 130 9.46 1.12 11.50
N THR A 131 9.83 0.19 10.60
CA THR A 131 9.44 0.24 9.19
C THR A 131 7.94 0.14 9.01
N GLN A 132 7.36 1.20 8.44
CA GLN A 132 5.95 1.34 8.12
C GLN A 132 5.67 0.93 6.67
N ILE A 133 6.57 1.25 5.74
CA ILE A 133 6.48 0.86 4.32
C ILE A 133 7.64 -0.06 3.96
N ALA A 134 7.33 -1.26 3.47
CA ALA A 134 8.31 -2.25 3.04
C ALA A 134 8.18 -2.54 1.54
N TYR A 135 9.19 -2.20 0.76
CA TYR A 135 9.27 -2.61 -0.64
C TYR A 135 9.89 -4.00 -0.78
N LEU A 136 9.22 -4.90 -1.46
CA LEU A 136 9.56 -6.31 -1.54
C LEU A 136 9.69 -6.74 -3.00
N THR A 137 10.50 -7.75 -3.28
CA THR A 137 10.29 -8.49 -4.53
C THR A 137 9.14 -9.48 -4.38
N ASP A 138 8.40 -9.78 -5.45
CA ASP A 138 7.29 -10.75 -5.41
C ASP A 138 7.67 -12.07 -4.74
N GLY A 139 8.85 -12.62 -5.09
CA GLY A 139 9.36 -13.87 -4.51
C GLY A 139 9.70 -13.81 -3.01
N ILE A 140 9.95 -12.62 -2.45
CA ILE A 140 10.15 -12.44 -1.01
C ILE A 140 8.81 -12.49 -0.29
N LEU A 141 7.80 -11.74 -0.76
CA LEU A 141 6.48 -11.77 -0.15
C LEU A 141 5.83 -13.15 -0.29
N LEU A 142 6.00 -13.82 -1.44
CA LEU A 142 5.51 -15.19 -1.63
C LEU A 142 6.14 -16.17 -0.62
N ARG A 143 7.45 -16.04 -0.36
CA ARG A 143 8.13 -16.85 0.65
C ARG A 143 7.59 -16.57 2.05
N GLU A 144 7.35 -15.31 2.39
CA GLU A 144 6.75 -14.94 3.66
C GLU A 144 5.32 -15.49 3.78
N ALA A 145 4.52 -15.47 2.71
CA ALA A 145 3.18 -16.06 2.67
C ALA A 145 3.18 -17.59 2.82
N ILE A 146 4.22 -18.29 2.37
CA ILE A 146 4.36 -19.74 2.60
C ILE A 146 4.59 -20.02 4.10
N HIS A 147 5.36 -19.17 4.78
CA HIS A 147 5.67 -19.34 6.20
C HIS A 147 4.54 -18.85 7.12
N ASP A 148 3.97 -17.69 6.83
CA ASP A 148 2.79 -17.14 7.49
C ASP A 148 1.69 -16.89 6.44
N PRO A 149 0.80 -17.88 6.22
CA PRO A 149 -0.28 -17.76 5.24
C PRO A 149 -1.19 -16.55 5.44
N LEU A 150 -1.29 -16.02 6.67
CA LEU A 150 -2.08 -14.85 6.99
C LEU A 150 -1.31 -13.52 6.84
N LEU A 151 -0.02 -13.55 6.50
CA LEU A 151 0.79 -12.34 6.31
C LEU A 151 0.65 -11.31 7.45
N ARG A 152 0.66 -11.75 8.71
CA ARG A 152 0.29 -10.93 9.89
C ARG A 152 1.21 -9.74 10.13
N GLU A 153 2.41 -9.76 9.55
CA GLU A 153 3.32 -8.60 9.56
C GLU A 153 2.77 -7.41 8.77
N TYR A 154 1.81 -7.63 7.87
CA TYR A 154 1.27 -6.63 6.97
C TYR A 154 -0.19 -6.31 7.30
N SER A 155 -0.51 -5.03 7.35
CA SER A 155 -1.89 -4.54 7.42
C SER A 155 -2.45 -4.20 6.04
N THR A 156 -1.56 -3.95 5.09
CA THR A 156 -1.89 -3.63 3.71
C THR A 156 -0.84 -4.18 2.78
N VAL A 157 -1.28 -4.87 1.72
CA VAL A 157 -0.40 -5.36 0.66
C VAL A 157 -0.76 -4.66 -0.63
N ILE A 158 0.25 -4.10 -1.28
CA ILE A 158 0.19 -3.47 -2.58
C ILE A 158 0.99 -4.34 -3.55
N VAL A 159 0.30 -4.99 -4.47
CA VAL A 159 0.95 -5.68 -5.59
C VAL A 159 1.09 -4.67 -6.71
N ASP A 160 2.32 -4.23 -6.99
CA ASP A 160 2.60 -3.30 -8.10
C ASP A 160 3.00 -4.06 -9.36
N GLU A 161 2.86 -3.41 -10.51
CA GLU A 161 3.20 -3.97 -11.81
C GLU A 161 2.56 -5.34 -12.12
N ALA A 162 1.40 -5.66 -11.54
CA ALA A 162 0.74 -6.95 -11.79
C ALA A 162 0.29 -7.16 -13.25
N HIS A 163 0.50 -6.16 -14.10
CA HIS A 163 0.23 -6.18 -15.52
C HIS A 163 1.29 -6.99 -16.27
N GLU A 164 2.49 -7.18 -15.68
CA GLU A 164 3.56 -7.99 -16.25
C GLU A 164 3.21 -9.49 -16.28
N ARG A 165 2.09 -9.91 -15.65
CA ARG A 165 1.58 -11.29 -15.61
C ARG A 165 2.68 -12.33 -15.38
N SER A 166 3.51 -12.07 -14.37
CA SER A 166 4.55 -13.03 -14.00
C SER A 166 3.92 -14.17 -13.18
N LEU A 167 4.46 -15.38 -13.32
CA LEU A 167 4.01 -16.55 -12.54
C LEU A 167 4.03 -16.26 -11.02
N HIS A 168 5.06 -15.56 -10.53
CA HIS A 168 5.16 -15.21 -9.12
C HIS A 168 4.04 -14.27 -8.69
N THR A 169 3.72 -13.29 -9.53
CA THR A 169 2.62 -12.35 -9.30
C THR A 169 1.28 -13.10 -9.29
N ASP A 170 1.04 -14.00 -10.23
CA ASP A 170 -0.22 -14.75 -10.31
C ASP A 170 -0.42 -15.68 -9.09
N ILE A 171 0.63 -16.39 -8.67
CA ILE A 171 0.60 -17.23 -7.46
C ILE A 171 0.38 -16.37 -6.22
N LEU A 172 1.08 -15.24 -6.12
CA LEU A 172 0.92 -14.31 -5.01
C LEU A 172 -0.51 -13.77 -4.93
N LEU A 173 -1.10 -13.39 -6.08
CA LEU A 173 -2.49 -12.92 -6.16
C LEU A 173 -3.48 -14.02 -5.74
N ASN A 174 -3.23 -15.28 -6.13
CA ASN A 174 -4.05 -16.41 -5.69
C ASN A 174 -3.98 -16.56 -4.16
N GLN A 175 -2.78 -16.62 -3.59
CA GLN A 175 -2.57 -16.75 -2.15
C GLN A 175 -3.24 -15.61 -1.37
N ILE A 176 -3.05 -14.37 -1.82
CA ILE A 176 -3.65 -13.17 -1.23
C ILE A 176 -5.19 -13.21 -1.32
N GLY A 177 -5.74 -13.65 -2.46
CA GLY A 177 -7.18 -13.77 -2.65
C GLY A 177 -7.86 -14.76 -1.70
N LEU A 178 -7.11 -15.73 -1.15
CA LEU A 178 -7.62 -16.71 -0.19
C LEU A 178 -7.62 -16.20 1.26
N LEU A 179 -6.94 -15.10 1.56
CA LEU A 179 -6.81 -14.56 2.93
C LEU A 179 -8.16 -14.31 3.63
N PRO A 180 -9.16 -13.65 2.99
CA PRO A 180 -10.43 -13.40 3.68
C PRO A 180 -11.15 -14.68 4.08
N MET A 181 -11.02 -15.74 3.27
CA MET A 181 -11.62 -17.04 3.56
C MET A 181 -10.87 -17.79 4.67
N GLN A 182 -9.54 -17.66 4.73
CA GLN A 182 -8.72 -18.23 5.81
C GLN A 182 -9.00 -17.53 7.14
N GLU A 183 -9.11 -16.20 7.14
CA GLU A 183 -9.50 -15.40 8.31
C GLU A 183 -10.87 -15.84 8.81
N TRP A 184 -11.89 -15.86 7.95
CA TRP A 184 -13.24 -16.28 8.33
C TRP A 184 -13.27 -17.68 8.97
N ARG A 185 -12.51 -18.63 8.42
CA ARG A 185 -12.43 -19.99 8.94
C ARG A 185 -11.75 -20.06 10.31
N ILE A 186 -10.82 -19.14 10.60
CA ILE A 186 -10.21 -19.01 11.93
C ILE A 186 -11.21 -18.36 12.89
N GLU A 187 -11.92 -17.31 12.49
CA GLU A 187 -12.93 -16.66 13.35
C GLU A 187 -14.02 -17.64 13.77
N GLU A 188 -14.50 -18.47 12.83
CA GLU A 188 -15.51 -19.50 13.09
C GLU A 188 -15.00 -20.57 14.08
N ASN A 189 -13.72 -20.93 14.02
CA ASN A 189 -13.12 -21.93 14.91
C ASN A 189 -12.63 -21.34 16.25
N ALA A 190 -12.24 -20.07 16.31
CA ALA A 190 -11.60 -19.45 17.46
C ALA A 190 -12.53 -18.54 18.27
N GLY A 191 -13.69 -18.16 17.72
CA GLY A 191 -14.58 -17.17 18.34
C GLY A 191 -13.97 -15.76 18.47
N GLU A 192 -12.84 -15.51 17.81
CA GLU A 192 -12.02 -14.29 17.94
C GLU A 192 -12.01 -13.53 16.61
N ALA A 193 -12.06 -12.20 16.64
CA ALA A 193 -12.09 -11.37 15.43
C ALA A 193 -10.69 -11.34 14.77
N ALA A 194 -10.59 -11.91 13.57
CA ALA A 194 -9.37 -11.90 12.77
C ALA A 194 -9.07 -10.46 12.28
N ARG A 195 -7.78 -10.17 12.14
CA ARG A 195 -7.32 -8.84 11.71
C ARG A 195 -7.61 -8.66 10.23
N LYS A 196 -8.51 -7.75 9.90
CA LYS A 196 -8.83 -7.42 8.51
C LYS A 196 -7.63 -6.86 7.75
N ILE A 197 -7.13 -7.60 6.76
CA ILE A 197 -6.09 -7.13 5.83
C ILE A 197 -6.74 -6.35 4.69
N ASN A 198 -6.29 -5.10 4.45
CA ASN A 198 -6.74 -4.34 3.28
C ASN A 198 -5.81 -4.65 2.10
N LEU A 199 -6.33 -5.20 1.03
CA LEU A 199 -5.62 -5.49 -0.20
C LEU A 199 -5.80 -4.33 -1.18
N ALA A 200 -4.73 -3.64 -1.54
CA ALA A 200 -4.81 -2.58 -2.55
C ALA A 200 -4.03 -3.04 -3.78
N TRP A 201 -4.72 -3.44 -4.85
CA TRP A 201 -4.05 -3.79 -6.11
C TRP A 201 -3.67 -2.54 -6.88
N ALA A 202 -2.42 -2.45 -7.32
CA ALA A 202 -1.93 -1.44 -8.26
C ALA A 202 -1.48 -2.15 -9.54
N THR A 203 -2.22 -2.00 -10.64
CA THR A 203 -1.90 -2.73 -11.88
C THR A 203 -2.30 -1.94 -13.11
N ILE A 204 -1.33 -1.56 -13.93
CA ILE A 204 -1.47 -0.50 -14.93
C ILE A 204 -0.83 -0.84 -16.26
N ARG A 205 -1.66 -0.79 -17.30
CA ARG A 205 -1.25 -0.43 -18.66
C ARG A 205 -2.42 0.16 -19.45
N LEU A 206 -2.07 0.98 -20.43
CA LEU A 206 -2.87 1.96 -21.19
C LEU A 206 -4.19 1.46 -21.81
N GLN A 207 -5.23 2.28 -21.69
CA GLN A 207 -5.88 2.92 -22.85
C GLN A 207 -6.40 4.32 -22.47
N LYS A 208 -5.88 5.35 -23.17
CA LYS A 208 -6.37 6.74 -23.28
C LYS A 208 -6.79 7.46 -21.98
N GLY A 209 -5.81 8.05 -21.28
CA GLY A 209 -5.95 9.36 -20.63
C GLY A 209 -7.00 9.54 -19.51
N ARG A 210 -7.44 8.48 -18.82
CA ARG A 210 -8.40 8.58 -17.70
C ARG A 210 -8.00 7.63 -16.58
N LEU A 211 -7.84 8.15 -15.36
CA LEU A 211 -7.72 7.32 -14.17
C LEU A 211 -9.07 6.63 -13.94
N VAL A 212 -9.10 5.30 -14.08
CA VAL A 212 -10.30 4.50 -13.82
C VAL A 212 -10.03 3.65 -12.59
N LEU A 213 -10.60 4.06 -11.46
CA LEU A 213 -10.68 3.21 -10.29
C LEU A 213 -11.75 2.15 -10.55
N ARG A 214 -11.37 0.88 -10.66
CA ARG A 214 -12.33 -0.21 -10.79
C ARG A 214 -12.43 -0.92 -9.44
N ILE A 215 -13.53 -0.68 -8.74
CA ILE A 215 -13.83 -1.37 -7.50
C ILE A 215 -14.40 -2.74 -7.88
N VAL A 216 -13.64 -3.81 -7.63
CA VAL A 216 -14.18 -5.17 -7.69
C VAL A 216 -14.81 -5.43 -6.32
N ARG A 217 -16.14 -5.37 -6.26
CA ARG A 217 -16.88 -5.88 -5.09
C ARG A 217 -16.99 -7.39 -5.25
N SER A 218 -16.52 -8.14 -4.26
CA SER A 218 -16.93 -9.54 -4.05
C SER A 218 -18.39 -9.61 -3.65
#